data_AF-A0A954KK64-F1
#
_entry.id   AF-A0A954KK64-F1
#
_cell.length_a   1.000
_cell.length_b   1.000
_cell.length_c   1.000
_cell.angle_alpha   90.00
_cell.angle_beta   90.00
_cell.angle_gamma   90.00
#
_symmetry.space_group_name_H-M   'P 1'
#
loop_
_entity.id
_entity.type
_entity.pdbx_description
1 polymer ?
#
loop_
_entity_poly.entity_id
_entity_poly.type
_entity_poly.pdbx_seq_one_letter_code
_entity_poly.pdbx_strand_id
1 'polypeptide(L)'
;LRWDKFNNEILWYGPLSDTDRDDLLSKWDNVKFQDAIRSFHADSKSRRMEAEFVFAGSQFYTDPETNLRTYQAEGGYLICVANFGDSMIDVREESSASDGAQAYEAWTEHIPAENTPVLLEIVPAK
;
A
#
# COMPACT_ATOMS: atom_id res chain seq x y z
N LEU A 1 -11.38 -8.76 16.68
CA LEU A 1 -12.64 -8.04 17.00
C LEU A 1 -12.53 -7.42 18.40
N ARG A 2 -12.44 -6.10 18.51
CA ARG A 2 -12.51 -5.40 19.80
C ARG A 2 -13.86 -4.73 19.91
N TRP A 3 -14.69 -5.19 20.84
CA TRP A 3 -15.93 -4.49 21.19
C TRP A 3 -15.59 -3.26 22.02
N ASP A 4 -15.87 -2.08 21.48
CA ASP A 4 -15.89 -0.85 22.26
C ASP A 4 -17.28 -0.69 22.89
N LYS A 5 -17.37 -1.08 24.16
CA LYS A 5 -18.60 -0.97 24.96
C LYS A 5 -19.07 0.47 25.20
N PHE A 6 -18.19 1.46 25.04
CA PHE A 6 -18.53 2.86 25.29
C PHE A 6 -19.17 3.50 24.05
N ASN A 7 -18.66 3.15 22.87
CA ASN A 7 -19.18 3.64 21.59
C ASN A 7 -20.19 2.69 20.93
N ASN A 8 -20.37 1.48 21.49
CA ASN A 8 -21.14 0.39 20.89
C ASN A 8 -20.65 0.01 19.49
N GLU A 9 -19.33 0.01 19.32
CA GLU A 9 -18.67 -0.22 18.04
C GLU A 9 -17.86 -1.51 18.03
N ILE A 10 -17.84 -2.15 16.86
CA ILE A 10 -16.98 -3.29 16.58
C ILE A 10 -15.75 -2.77 15.83
N LEU A 11 -14.59 -2.87 16.45
CA LEU A 11 -13.32 -2.48 15.84
C LEU A 11 -12.59 -3.72 15.33
N TRP A 12 -12.20 -3.67 14.06
CA TRP A 12 -11.31 -4.64 13.42
C TRP A 12 -10.17 -3.89 12.74
N TYR A 13 -8.95 -4.41 12.87
CA TYR A 13 -7.76 -3.85 12.23
C TYR A 13 -7.12 -4.94 11.36
N GLY A 14 -6.83 -4.58 10.11
CA GLY A 14 -6.19 -5.47 9.14
C GLY A 14 -7.13 -6.44 8.41
N PRO A 15 -6.58 -7.35 7.61
CA PRO A 15 -7.35 -8.33 6.85
C PRO A 15 -8.13 -9.27 7.76
N LEU A 16 -9.40 -9.53 7.44
CA LEU A 16 -10.19 -10.56 8.12
C LEU A 16 -9.79 -11.93 7.57
N SER A 17 -9.33 -12.87 8.41
CA SER A 17 -8.97 -14.22 7.95
C SER A 17 -10.21 -15.07 7.64
N ASP A 18 -10.04 -16.17 6.89
CA ASP A 18 -11.15 -17.11 6.64
C ASP A 18 -11.70 -17.71 7.95
N THR A 19 -10.80 -18.07 8.87
CA THR A 19 -11.18 -18.60 10.20
C THR A 19 -11.99 -17.58 11.00
N ASP A 20 -11.55 -16.32 11.01
CA ASP A 20 -12.26 -15.26 11.73
C ASP A 20 -13.62 -14.95 11.10
N ARG A 21 -13.70 -14.95 9.76
CA ARG A 21 -14.96 -14.81 9.03
C ARG A 21 -15.93 -15.91 9.46
N ASP A 22 -15.49 -17.17 9.45
CA ASP A 22 -16.35 -18.31 9.74
C ASP A 22 -16.81 -18.33 11.21
N ASP A 23 -15.92 -17.95 12.14
CA ASP A 23 -16.27 -17.76 13.54
C ASP A 23 -17.33 -16.66 13.70
N LEU A 24 -17.17 -15.51 13.03
CA LEU A 24 -18.15 -14.41 13.10
C LEU A 24 -19.50 -14.80 12.48
N LEU A 25 -19.50 -15.52 11.36
CA LEU A 25 -20.73 -15.99 10.71
C LEU A 25 -21.51 -16.98 11.58
N SER A 26 -20.82 -17.76 12.42
CA SER A 26 -21.47 -18.68 13.36
C SER A 26 -22.12 -18.00 14.56
N LYS A 27 -21.74 -16.76 14.88
CA LYS A 27 -22.24 -16.02 16.06
C LYS A 27 -23.50 -15.21 15.78
N TRP A 28 -23.84 -14.98 14.51
CA TRP A 28 -24.91 -14.07 14.13
C TRP A 28 -25.72 -14.60 12.93
N ASP A 29 -27.03 -14.76 13.13
CA ASP A 29 -27.96 -15.26 12.09
C ASP A 29 -28.66 -14.13 11.31
N ASN A 30 -28.36 -12.87 11.63
CA ASN A 30 -28.95 -11.74 10.94
C ASN A 30 -28.34 -11.58 9.54
N VAL A 31 -29.18 -11.64 8.50
CA VAL A 31 -28.77 -11.56 7.09
C VAL A 31 -27.91 -10.33 6.81
N LYS A 32 -28.29 -9.14 7.32
CA LYS A 32 -27.52 -7.91 7.07
C LYS A 32 -26.12 -7.97 7.67
N PHE A 33 -25.97 -8.57 8.86
CA PHE A 33 -24.66 -8.73 9.48
C PHE A 33 -23.83 -9.77 8.75
N GLN A 34 -24.42 -10.88 8.31
CA GLN A 34 -23.68 -11.87 7.53
C GLN A 34 -23.20 -11.30 6.20
N ASP A 35 -24.02 -10.49 5.51
CA ASP A 35 -23.62 -9.81 4.28
C ASP A 35 -22.50 -8.80 4.53
N ALA A 36 -22.58 -8.04 5.62
CA ALA A 36 -21.50 -7.12 6.01
C ALA A 36 -20.19 -7.86 6.34
N ILE A 37 -20.24 -9.00 7.05
CA ILE A 37 -19.07 -9.83 7.33
C ILE A 37 -18.44 -10.34 6.03
N ARG A 38 -19.25 -10.78 5.07
CA ARG A 38 -18.77 -11.27 3.77
C ARG A 38 -18.14 -10.16 2.94
N SER A 39 -18.77 -8.98 2.86
CA SER A 39 -18.19 -7.81 2.17
C SER A 39 -16.87 -7.42 2.81
N PHE A 40 -16.86 -7.22 4.13
CA PHE A 40 -15.64 -6.85 4.84
C PHE A 40 -14.52 -7.87 4.68
N HIS A 41 -14.83 -9.17 4.68
CA HIS A 41 -13.85 -10.21 4.40
C HIS A 41 -13.24 -10.08 3.00
N ALA A 42 -14.05 -9.80 1.98
CA ALA A 42 -13.58 -9.62 0.61
C ALA A 42 -12.76 -8.33 0.46
N ASP A 43 -13.26 -7.23 1.01
CA ASP A 43 -12.70 -5.89 0.84
C ASP A 43 -11.42 -5.68 1.67
N SER A 44 -11.25 -6.42 2.76
CA SER A 44 -10.07 -6.30 3.64
C SER A 44 -8.84 -7.05 3.13
N LYS A 45 -8.91 -7.74 1.99
CA LYS A 45 -7.75 -8.44 1.41
C LYS A 45 -6.84 -7.48 0.68
N SER A 46 -5.53 -7.61 0.88
CA SER A 46 -4.53 -6.97 0.04
C SER A 46 -4.73 -7.41 -1.41
N ARG A 47 -4.68 -6.44 -2.33
CA ARG A 47 -4.82 -6.65 -3.77
C ARG A 47 -3.60 -6.08 -4.46
N ARG A 48 -3.24 -6.66 -5.60
CA ARG A 48 -2.16 -6.14 -6.44
C ARG A 48 -2.46 -4.69 -6.79
N MET A 49 -1.48 -3.80 -6.65
CA MET A 49 -1.56 -2.44 -7.14
C MET A 49 -1.69 -2.44 -8.67
N GLU A 50 -2.73 -1.79 -9.18
CA GLU A 50 -2.99 -1.63 -10.62
C GLU A 50 -2.58 -0.25 -11.15
N ALA A 51 -2.37 0.71 -10.24
CA ALA A 51 -1.95 2.06 -10.60
C ALA A 51 -0.56 2.06 -11.25
N GLU A 52 -0.38 2.95 -12.23
CA GLU A 52 0.94 3.25 -12.78
C GLU A 52 1.79 3.97 -11.74
N PHE A 53 3.09 3.71 -11.74
CA PHE A 53 4.02 4.41 -10.86
C PHE A 53 5.35 4.69 -11.57
N VAL A 54 6.06 5.69 -11.06
CA VAL A 54 7.41 6.06 -11.52
C VAL A 54 8.36 6.16 -10.33
N PHE A 55 9.65 5.95 -10.57
CA PHE A 55 10.70 6.16 -9.57
C PHE A 55 11.18 7.63 -9.61
N ALA A 56 10.38 8.57 -9.13
CA ALA A 56 10.64 10.00 -9.30
C ALA A 56 12.02 10.45 -8.76
N GLY A 57 12.38 9.94 -7.58
CA GLY A 57 13.63 10.23 -6.87
C GLY A 57 14.86 9.50 -7.40
N SER A 58 14.80 8.86 -8.59
CA SER A 58 15.92 8.17 -9.22
C SER A 58 16.97 9.12 -9.82
N GLN A 59 17.33 10.16 -9.06
CA GLN A 59 18.22 11.23 -9.48
C GLN A 59 19.14 11.63 -8.33
N PHE A 60 20.30 12.19 -8.68
CA PHE A 60 21.18 12.82 -7.70
C PHE A 60 21.01 14.33 -7.76
N TYR A 61 20.87 14.96 -6.60
CA TYR A 61 20.93 16.40 -6.46
C TYR A 61 22.26 16.78 -5.82
N THR A 62 22.88 17.86 -6.30
CA THR A 62 24.08 18.45 -5.68
C THR A 62 23.74 19.85 -5.25
N ASP A 63 23.85 20.11 -3.95
CA ASP A 63 23.67 21.44 -3.38
C ASP A 63 24.79 22.37 -3.86
N PRO A 64 24.47 23.51 -4.51
CA PRO A 64 25.47 24.43 -5.05
C PRO A 64 26.27 25.18 -3.98
N GLU A 65 25.75 25.29 -2.75
CA GLU A 65 26.41 25.99 -1.64
C GLU A 65 27.37 25.04 -0.88
N THR A 66 26.92 23.81 -0.62
CA THR A 66 27.67 22.84 0.19
C THR A 66 28.45 21.81 -0.62
N ASN A 67 28.17 21.68 -1.93
CA ASN A 67 28.62 20.59 -2.80
C ASN A 67 28.23 19.18 -2.29
N LEU A 68 27.27 19.09 -1.37
CA LEU A 68 26.76 17.81 -0.90
C LEU A 68 25.90 17.16 -1.99
N ARG A 69 26.25 15.93 -2.35
CA ARG A 69 25.48 15.12 -3.29
C ARG A 69 24.55 14.17 -2.53
N THR A 70 23.26 14.25 -2.80
CA THR A 70 22.23 13.40 -2.19
C THR A 70 21.50 12.60 -3.26
N TYR A 71 21.10 11.37 -2.91
CA TYR A 71 20.20 10.58 -3.75
C TYR A 71 18.76 10.95 -3.38
N GLN A 72 17.99 11.46 -4.35
CA GLN A 72 16.71 12.10 -4.03
C GLN A 72 15.70 11.14 -3.38
N ALA A 73 15.71 9.85 -3.75
CA ALA A 73 14.84 8.83 -3.13
C ALA A 73 15.13 8.58 -1.63
N GLU A 74 16.21 9.13 -1.06
CA GLU A 74 16.48 9.11 0.38
C GLU A 74 15.80 10.27 1.14
N GLY A 75 15.02 11.12 0.45
CA GLY A 75 14.32 12.27 1.02
C GLY A 75 13.21 11.95 2.03
N GLY A 76 12.83 10.67 2.16
CA GLY A 76 11.92 10.18 3.20
C GLY A 76 10.50 9.83 2.72
N TYR A 77 10.16 10.10 1.45
CA TYR A 77 8.87 9.73 0.87
C TYR A 77 8.97 8.39 0.13
N LEU A 78 8.66 7.29 0.82
CA LEU A 78 8.73 5.95 0.19
C LEU A 78 7.68 5.78 -0.92
N ILE A 79 6.43 6.18 -0.66
CA ILE A 79 5.33 6.17 -1.62
C ILE A 79 4.60 7.52 -1.54
N CYS A 80 4.42 8.17 -2.68
CA CYS A 80 3.78 9.47 -2.80
C CYS A 80 2.68 9.43 -3.86
N VAL A 81 1.61 10.19 -3.66
CA VAL A 81 0.57 10.48 -4.68
C VAL A 81 0.59 11.95 -5.10
N ALA A 82 1.47 12.76 -4.48
CA ALA A 82 1.55 14.21 -4.67
C ALA A 82 2.62 14.63 -5.69
N ASN A 83 3.31 13.69 -6.35
CA ASN A 83 4.35 13.94 -7.36
C ASN A 83 5.55 14.74 -6.83
N PHE A 84 5.99 14.47 -5.59
CA PHE A 84 7.23 15.06 -5.08
C PHE A 84 8.46 14.42 -5.73
N GLY A 85 9.39 15.26 -6.21
CA GLY A 85 10.57 14.81 -6.95
C GLY A 85 11.58 14.01 -6.11
N ASP A 86 11.48 14.07 -4.79
CA ASP A 86 12.28 13.31 -3.82
C ASP A 86 11.55 12.06 -3.29
N SER A 87 10.43 11.67 -3.91
CA SER A 87 9.77 10.40 -3.61
C SER A 87 10.43 9.21 -4.29
N MET A 88 10.58 8.09 -3.57
CA MET A 88 11.11 6.86 -4.14
C MET A 88 10.14 6.28 -5.19
N ILE A 89 8.85 6.23 -4.87
CA ILE A 89 7.78 5.79 -5.75
C ILE A 89 6.69 6.87 -5.76
N ASP A 90 6.34 7.32 -6.95
CA ASP A 90 5.21 8.21 -7.18
C ASP A 90 4.11 7.46 -7.94
N VAL A 91 2.92 7.40 -7.36
CA VAL A 91 1.79 6.61 -7.85
C VAL A 91 0.79 7.54 -8.51
N ARG A 92 0.45 7.22 -9.76
CA ARG A 92 -0.49 7.99 -10.59
C ARG A 92 -1.93 7.62 -10.24
N GLU A 93 -2.37 8.00 -9.06
CA GLU A 93 -3.76 7.82 -8.60
C GLU A 93 -4.28 9.12 -7.99
N GLU A 94 -5.56 9.42 -8.22
CA GLU A 94 -6.20 10.60 -7.63
C GLU A 94 -6.33 10.40 -6.12
N SER A 95 -5.86 11.35 -5.32
CA SER A 95 -6.03 11.31 -3.87
C SER A 95 -7.51 11.19 -3.51
N SER A 96 -7.88 10.12 -2.80
CA SER A 96 -9.24 9.92 -2.33
C SER A 96 -9.46 10.59 -0.97
N ALA A 97 -10.63 11.20 -0.77
CA ALA A 97 -11.07 11.66 0.55
C ALA A 97 -11.60 10.51 1.44
N SER A 98 -11.65 9.28 0.92
CA SER A 98 -12.06 8.10 1.68
C SER A 98 -10.90 7.62 2.56
N ASP A 99 -11.14 7.56 3.87
CA ASP A 99 -10.20 7.00 4.83
C ASP A 99 -9.82 5.56 4.44
N GLY A 100 -8.51 5.29 4.36
CA GLY A 100 -7.95 3.97 4.06
C GLY A 100 -7.81 3.61 2.57
N ALA A 101 -8.24 4.47 1.64
CA ALA A 101 -8.28 4.13 0.21
C ALA A 101 -6.92 4.02 -0.51
N GLN A 102 -5.80 4.35 0.13
CA GLN A 102 -4.48 4.42 -0.52
C GLN A 102 -3.35 3.96 0.41
N ALA A 103 -3.59 2.87 1.14
CA ALA A 103 -2.54 2.17 1.85
C ALA A 103 -1.81 1.24 0.88
N TYR A 104 -0.53 1.52 0.64
CA TYR A 104 0.34 0.68 -0.17
C TYR A 104 1.33 -0.04 0.74
N GLU A 105 1.56 -1.31 0.44
CA GLU A 105 2.55 -2.12 1.12
C GLU A 105 3.36 -2.90 0.08
N ALA A 106 4.56 -3.31 0.47
CA ALA A 106 5.38 -4.16 -0.38
C ALA A 106 4.79 -5.58 -0.41
N TRP A 107 4.68 -6.17 -1.60
CA TRP A 107 4.34 -7.59 -1.74
C TRP A 107 5.58 -8.45 -1.46
N THR A 108 5.88 -8.61 -0.18
CA THR A 108 7.14 -9.20 0.31
C THR A 108 7.42 -10.60 -0.25
N GLU A 109 6.38 -11.41 -0.45
CA GLU A 109 6.47 -12.75 -1.04
C GLU A 109 7.00 -12.76 -2.49
N HIS A 110 6.91 -11.62 -3.19
CA HIS A 110 7.36 -11.45 -4.57
C HIS A 110 8.65 -10.65 -4.68
N ILE A 111 9.22 -10.18 -3.56
CA ILE A 111 10.51 -9.50 -3.56
C ILE A 111 11.60 -10.55 -3.86
N PRO A 112 12.40 -10.38 -4.94
CA PRO A 112 13.51 -11.27 -5.20
C PRO A 112 14.50 -11.28 -4.03
N ALA A 113 15.12 -12.43 -3.76
CA ALA A 113 16.16 -12.52 -2.76
C ALA A 113 17.30 -11.53 -3.04
N GLU A 114 17.97 -11.09 -1.98
CA GLU A 114 19.17 -10.25 -2.14
C GLU A 114 20.19 -10.92 -3.07
N ASN A 115 20.86 -10.11 -3.89
CA ASN A 115 21.81 -10.55 -4.91
C ASN A 115 21.19 -11.39 -6.06
N THR A 116 19.87 -11.36 -6.25
CA THR A 116 19.25 -11.94 -7.45
C THR A 116 19.86 -11.29 -8.70
N PRO A 117 20.47 -12.07 -9.63
CA PRO A 117 21.06 -11.52 -10.84
C PRO A 117 20.00 -10.85 -11.72
N VAL A 118 20.29 -9.63 -12.19
CA VAL A 118 19.41 -8.88 -13.10
C VAL A 118 20.09 -8.74 -14.45
N LEU A 119 19.35 -9.05 -15.52
CA LEU A 119 19.76 -8.76 -16.90
C LEU A 119 19.10 -7.45 -17.33
N LEU A 120 19.91 -6.44 -17.64
CA LEU A 120 19.44 -5.18 -18.22
C LEU A 120 19.66 -5.21 -19.73
N GLU A 121 18.58 -5.17 -20.50
CA GLU A 121 18.62 -4.98 -21.95
C GLU A 121 18.21 -3.53 -22.27
N ILE A 122 19.10 -2.80 -22.95
CA ILE A 122 18.85 -1.42 -23.37
C ILE A 122 18.73 -1.41 -24.89
N VAL A 123 17.54 -1.12 -25.41
CA VAL A 123 17.27 -1.00 -26.83
C VAL A 123 17.06 0.48 -27.18
N PRO A 124 17.82 1.06 -28.12
CA PRO A 124 17.60 2.43 -28.55
C PRO A 124 16.20 2.61 -29.14
N ALA A 125 15.48 3.66 -28.70
CA ALA A 125 14.26 4.08 -29.37
C ALA A 125 14.59 4.63 -30.77
N LYS A 126 13.73 4.32 -31.76
CA LYS A 126 13.85 4.85 -33.13
C LYS A 126 13.37 6.29 -33.21
#